data_AF-A0A067E513-F1
#
_entry.id   AF-A0A067E513-F1
#
_cell.length_a   1.000
_cell.length_b   1.000
_cell.length_c   1.000
_cell.angle_alpha   90.00
_cell.angle_beta   90.00
_cell.angle_gamma   90.00
#
_symmetry.space_group_name_H-M   'P 1'
#
loop_
_entity.id
_entity.type
_entity.pdbx_description
1 polymer ?
#
loop_
_entity_poly.entity_id
_entity_poly.type
_entity_poly.pdbx_seq_one_letter_code
_entity_poly.pdbx_strand_id
1 'polypeptide(L)'
;MRPGPAQEAIKARAMRVLKQKRMYEGQRDMLYNQTFNLDQVAFASEGIKDAQQTMTALKSANKELKGMMKTVKIQDIDNLQDEMMDLMDVSHEIQETLGRSYNVPDDIDEDELMGELDALEADMGMEDEAGVPSYLQPDKEPDLDAELNLPTAPSGHASAQHDRPQAEDELGLPSVPQASIRG
;
A
#
# COMPACT_ATOMS: atom_id res chain seq x y z
N MET A 1 68.70 -8.36 51.11
CA MET A 1 68.07 -7.96 52.39
C MET A 1 66.68 -8.57 52.46
N ARG A 2 66.34 -9.22 53.57
CA ARG A 2 65.03 -9.84 53.79
C ARG A 2 64.00 -8.71 54.05
N PRO A 3 62.83 -8.70 53.41
CA PRO A 3 61.81 -7.67 53.64
C PRO A 3 61.40 -7.66 55.12
N GLY A 4 61.22 -6.47 55.69
CA GLY A 4 60.86 -6.31 57.10
C GLY A 4 59.39 -6.65 57.39
N PRO A 5 59.03 -6.97 58.64
CA PRO A 5 57.68 -7.42 59.03
C PRO A 5 56.55 -6.43 58.66
N ALA A 6 56.83 -5.12 58.65
CA ALA A 6 55.87 -4.10 58.20
C ALA A 6 55.55 -4.20 56.69
N GLN A 7 56.55 -4.51 55.87
CA GLN A 7 56.38 -4.69 54.42
C GLN A 7 55.60 -5.99 54.12
N GLU A 8 55.81 -7.03 54.93
CA GLU A 8 55.07 -8.29 54.86
C GLU A 8 53.59 -8.13 55.23
N ALA A 9 53.28 -7.34 56.27
CA ALA A 9 51.91 -7.02 56.67
C ALA A 9 51.13 -6.24 55.58
N ILE A 10 51.78 -5.25 54.95
CA ILE A 10 51.19 -4.50 53.83
C ILE A 10 50.93 -5.42 52.64
N LYS A 11 51.88 -6.31 52.31
CA LYS A 11 51.74 -7.29 51.24
C LYS A 11 50.56 -8.25 51.50
N ALA A 12 50.39 -8.73 52.74
CA ALA A 12 49.27 -9.59 53.10
C ALA A 12 47.92 -8.88 52.95
N ARG A 13 47.84 -7.60 53.34
CA ARG A 13 46.63 -6.78 53.15
C ARG A 13 46.32 -6.54 51.68
N ALA A 14 47.31 -6.18 50.88
CA ALA A 14 47.18 -6.00 49.43
C ALA A 14 46.70 -7.30 48.74
N MET A 15 47.25 -8.44 49.13
CA MET A 15 46.84 -9.75 48.60
C MET A 15 45.38 -10.09 48.92
N ARG A 16 44.88 -9.74 50.11
CA ARG A 16 43.47 -9.95 50.45
C ARG A 16 42.54 -9.12 49.57
N VAL A 17 42.87 -7.84 49.36
CA VAL A 17 42.10 -6.93 48.49
C VAL A 17 42.13 -7.40 47.04
N LEU A 18 43.28 -7.84 46.52
CA LEU A 18 43.39 -8.35 45.15
C LEU A 18 42.57 -9.63 44.95
N LYS A 19 42.53 -10.54 45.92
CA LYS A 19 41.67 -11.73 45.86
C LYS A 19 40.19 -11.35 45.80
N GLN A 20 39.77 -10.38 46.62
CA GLN A 20 38.39 -9.90 46.62
C GLN A 20 38.04 -9.21 45.30
N LYS A 21 38.94 -8.39 44.75
CA LYS A 21 38.77 -7.78 43.43
C LYS A 21 38.61 -8.84 42.34
N ARG A 22 39.50 -9.83 42.27
CA ARG A 22 39.42 -10.92 41.28
C ARG A 22 38.12 -11.73 41.40
N MET A 23 37.62 -11.94 42.62
CA MET A 23 36.34 -12.61 42.84
C MET A 23 35.17 -11.81 42.25
N TYR A 24 35.12 -10.49 42.48
CA TYR A 24 34.08 -9.63 41.92
C TYR A 24 34.21 -9.45 40.40
N GLU A 25 35.43 -9.39 39.86
CA GLU A 25 35.65 -9.39 38.41
C GLU A 25 35.06 -10.66 37.77
N GLY A 26 35.28 -11.84 38.37
CA GLY A 26 34.67 -13.08 37.88
C GLY A 26 33.15 -13.08 37.96
N GLN A 27 32.57 -12.55 39.05
CA GLN A 27 31.11 -12.39 39.15
C GLN A 27 30.56 -11.43 38.09
N ARG A 28 31.23 -10.31 37.86
CA ARG A 28 30.88 -9.33 36.84
C ARG A 28 30.92 -9.95 35.45
N ASP A 29 31.96 -10.72 35.13
CA ASP A 29 32.11 -11.37 33.82
C ASP A 29 31.01 -12.44 33.60
N MET A 30 30.59 -13.13 34.66
CA MET A 30 29.42 -14.03 34.62
C MET A 30 28.12 -13.26 34.37
N LEU A 31 27.92 -12.12 35.05
CA LEU A 31 26.75 -11.27 34.83
C LEU A 31 26.72 -10.68 33.42
N TYR A 32 27.86 -10.26 32.86
CA TYR A 32 27.92 -9.78 31.47
C TYR A 32 27.53 -10.87 30.47
N ASN A 33 28.00 -12.09 30.66
CA ASN A 33 27.56 -13.22 29.82
C ASN A 33 26.06 -13.49 30.00
N GLN A 34 25.54 -13.38 31.23
CA GLN A 34 24.10 -13.54 31.47
C GLN A 34 23.28 -12.45 30.78
N THR A 35 23.67 -11.18 30.88
CA THR A 35 23.01 -10.06 30.19
C THR A 35 23.05 -10.27 28.68
N PHE A 36 24.19 -10.65 28.12
CA PHE A 36 24.29 -10.93 26.69
C PHE A 36 23.32 -12.04 26.25
N ASN A 37 23.24 -13.15 27.01
CA ASN A 37 22.28 -14.21 26.69
C ASN A 37 20.83 -13.74 26.82
N LEU A 38 20.51 -12.89 27.80
CA LEU A 38 19.18 -12.30 27.94
C LEU A 38 18.82 -11.37 26.79
N ASP A 39 19.74 -10.52 26.34
CA ASP A 39 19.54 -9.62 25.21
C ASP A 39 19.27 -10.40 23.93
N GLN A 40 20.02 -11.48 23.69
CA GLN A 40 19.79 -12.39 22.56
C GLN A 40 18.39 -13.04 22.62
N VAL A 41 17.95 -13.47 23.81
CA VAL A 41 16.60 -14.03 24.01
C VAL A 41 15.51 -12.96 23.85
N ALA A 42 15.73 -11.74 24.33
CA ALA A 42 14.80 -10.64 24.19
C ALA A 42 14.58 -10.28 22.71
N PHE A 43 15.66 -10.18 21.93
CA PHE A 43 15.59 -9.95 20.49
C PHE A 43 14.83 -11.07 19.76
N ALA A 44 15.13 -12.33 20.08
CA ALA A 44 14.40 -13.47 19.52
C ALA A 44 12.91 -13.44 19.92
N SER A 45 12.59 -13.07 21.16
CA SER A 45 11.22 -12.96 21.65
C SER A 45 10.44 -11.85 20.95
N GLU A 46 11.07 -10.73 20.63
CA GLU A 46 10.46 -9.64 19.88
C GLU A 46 10.11 -10.08 18.45
N GLY A 47 11.06 -10.73 17.75
CA GLY A 47 10.79 -11.30 16.43
C GLY A 47 9.67 -12.35 16.43
N ILE A 48 9.58 -13.17 17.48
CA ILE A 48 8.47 -14.12 17.64
C ILE A 48 7.13 -13.39 17.85
N LYS A 49 7.12 -12.29 18.61
CA LYS A 49 5.91 -11.49 18.85
C LYS A 49 5.40 -10.83 17.57
N ASP A 50 6.29 -10.29 16.74
CA ASP A 50 5.93 -9.71 15.44
C ASP A 50 5.41 -10.77 14.48
N ALA A 51 6.04 -11.95 14.45
CA ALA A 51 5.56 -13.10 13.69
C ALA A 51 4.17 -13.55 14.17
N GLN A 52 3.91 -13.55 15.48
CA GLN A 52 2.61 -13.87 16.06
C GLN A 52 1.54 -12.84 15.64
N GLN A 53 1.85 -11.56 15.66
CA GLN A 53 0.93 -10.50 15.22
C GLN A 53 0.59 -10.66 13.72
N THR A 54 1.59 -10.91 12.89
CA THR A 54 1.41 -11.20 11.45
C THR A 54 0.53 -12.44 11.24
N MET A 55 0.79 -13.53 11.98
CA MET A 55 -0.01 -14.75 11.91
C MET A 55 -1.47 -14.48 12.32
N THR A 56 -1.70 -13.65 13.33
CA THR A 56 -3.05 -13.27 13.77
C THR A 56 -3.78 -12.48 12.69
N ALA A 57 -3.10 -11.53 12.06
CA ALA A 57 -3.64 -10.76 10.93
C ALA A 57 -4.00 -11.68 9.76
N LEU A 58 -3.10 -12.60 9.38
CA LEU A 58 -3.35 -13.59 8.32
C LEU A 58 -4.53 -14.50 8.65
N LYS A 59 -4.68 -14.91 9.91
CA LYS A 59 -5.81 -15.74 10.35
C LYS A 59 -7.14 -14.98 10.24
N SER A 60 -7.16 -13.70 10.60
CA SER A 60 -8.32 -12.83 10.42
C SER A 60 -8.66 -12.64 8.94
N ALA A 61 -7.67 -12.31 8.11
CA ALA A 61 -7.85 -12.16 6.66
C ALA A 61 -8.38 -13.45 6.02
N ASN A 62 -7.88 -14.63 6.42
CA ASN A 62 -8.38 -15.91 5.92
C ASN A 62 -9.83 -16.17 6.34
N LYS A 63 -10.21 -15.78 7.56
CA LYS A 63 -11.60 -15.88 8.04
C LYS A 63 -12.54 -14.98 7.24
N GLU A 64 -12.11 -13.75 6.96
CA GLU A 64 -12.86 -12.80 6.14
C GLU A 64 -12.99 -13.29 4.70
N LEU A 65 -11.90 -13.75 4.09
CA LEU A 65 -11.90 -14.35 2.74
C LEU A 65 -12.85 -15.56 2.65
N LYS A 66 -12.87 -16.43 3.67
CA LYS A 66 -13.85 -17.52 3.76
C LYS A 66 -15.29 -17.03 3.93
N GLY A 67 -15.48 -15.90 4.60
CA GLY A 67 -16.78 -15.23 4.70
C GLY A 67 -17.23 -14.75 3.32
N MET A 68 -16.38 -13.96 2.64
CA MET A 68 -16.60 -13.47 1.28
C MET A 68 -16.89 -14.61 0.29
N MET A 69 -16.12 -15.70 0.30
CA MET A 69 -16.37 -16.85 -0.59
C MET A 69 -17.72 -17.54 -0.33
N LYS A 70 -18.32 -17.38 0.86
CA LYS A 70 -19.68 -17.88 1.14
C LYS A 70 -20.77 -16.89 0.71
N THR A 71 -20.48 -15.59 0.74
CA THR A 71 -21.41 -14.53 0.32
C THR A 71 -21.36 -14.21 -1.16
N VAL A 72 -20.25 -14.47 -1.86
CA VAL A 72 -20.22 -14.59 -3.32
C VAL A 72 -21.10 -15.80 -3.63
N LYS A 73 -22.38 -15.54 -3.90
CA LYS A 73 -23.33 -16.60 -4.17
C LYS A 73 -22.95 -17.16 -5.53
N ILE A 74 -22.73 -18.46 -5.60
CA ILE A 74 -22.54 -19.16 -6.88
C ILE A 74 -23.72 -18.87 -7.83
N GLN A 75 -24.91 -18.59 -7.28
CA GLN A 75 -26.08 -18.11 -8.04
C GLN A 75 -25.81 -16.82 -8.81
N ASP A 76 -25.01 -15.91 -8.27
CA ASP A 76 -24.62 -14.68 -8.97
C ASP A 76 -23.59 -14.98 -10.07
N ILE A 77 -22.86 -16.10 -9.99
CA ILE A 77 -21.96 -16.58 -11.06
C ILE A 77 -22.76 -17.23 -12.19
N ASP A 78 -23.78 -18.04 -11.87
CA ASP A 78 -24.70 -18.60 -12.86
C ASP A 78 -25.44 -17.46 -13.58
N ASN A 79 -25.95 -16.46 -12.85
CA ASN A 79 -26.57 -15.27 -13.44
C ASN A 79 -25.59 -14.44 -14.27
N LEU A 80 -24.32 -14.29 -13.86
CA LEU A 80 -23.31 -13.58 -14.64
C LEU A 80 -22.94 -14.34 -15.92
N GLN A 81 -22.94 -15.67 -15.87
CA GLN A 81 -22.71 -16.51 -17.04
C GLN A 81 -23.89 -16.41 -18.01
N ASP A 82 -25.13 -16.44 -17.50
CA ASP A 82 -26.34 -16.23 -18.30
C ASP A 82 -26.35 -14.81 -18.92
N GLU A 83 -26.04 -13.77 -18.15
CA GLU A 83 -25.91 -12.39 -18.66
C GLU A 83 -24.80 -12.24 -19.70
N MET A 84 -23.66 -12.94 -19.55
CA MET A 84 -22.61 -12.96 -20.56
C MET A 84 -23.04 -13.68 -21.84
N MET A 85 -23.85 -14.73 -21.72
CA MET A 85 -24.39 -15.48 -22.86
C MET A 85 -25.40 -14.61 -23.60
N ASP A 86 -26.31 -13.95 -22.88
CA ASP A 86 -27.25 -12.97 -23.43
C ASP A 86 -26.52 -11.80 -24.11
N LEU A 87 -25.40 -11.31 -23.53
CA LEU A 87 -24.60 -10.24 -24.12
C LEU A 87 -23.87 -10.70 -25.40
N MET A 88 -23.42 -11.96 -25.46
CA MET A 88 -22.83 -12.57 -26.65
C MET A 88 -23.88 -12.74 -27.76
N ASP A 89 -25.09 -13.16 -27.41
CA ASP A 89 -26.21 -13.32 -28.33
C ASP A 89 -26.68 -11.96 -28.86
N VAL A 90 -26.79 -10.94 -28.00
CA VAL A 90 -27.06 -9.56 -28.41
C VAL A 90 -25.93 -9.01 -29.28
N SER A 91 -24.66 -9.33 -28.99
CA SER A 91 -23.53 -8.97 -29.85
C SER A 91 -23.62 -9.64 -31.23
N HIS A 92 -24.04 -10.90 -31.29
CA HIS A 92 -24.28 -11.61 -32.56
C HIS A 92 -25.46 -11.00 -33.31
N GLU A 93 -26.56 -10.67 -32.63
CA GLU A 93 -27.72 -10.01 -33.23
C GLU A 93 -27.37 -8.60 -33.72
N ILE A 94 -26.55 -7.86 -32.98
CA ILE A 94 -25.95 -6.57 -33.39
C ILE A 94 -25.08 -6.79 -34.63
N GLN A 95 -24.19 -7.78 -34.63
CA GLN A 95 -23.35 -8.10 -35.80
C GLN A 95 -24.16 -8.60 -37.00
N GLU A 96 -25.31 -9.25 -36.82
CA GLU A 96 -26.16 -9.71 -37.93
C GLU A 96 -27.05 -8.57 -38.46
N THR A 97 -27.53 -7.69 -37.58
CA THR A 97 -28.30 -6.49 -37.95
C THR A 97 -27.43 -5.39 -38.56
N LEU A 98 -26.19 -5.21 -38.09
CA LEU A 98 -25.19 -4.33 -38.71
C LEU A 98 -24.44 -5.01 -39.86
N GLY A 99 -24.33 -6.34 -39.87
CA GLY A 99 -23.51 -7.13 -40.80
C GLY A 99 -24.21 -7.59 -42.07
N ARG A 100 -25.41 -7.08 -42.37
CA ARG A 100 -25.90 -7.11 -43.76
C ARG A 100 -25.05 -6.29 -44.73
N SER A 101 -23.97 -5.67 -44.26
CA SER A 101 -22.99 -5.05 -45.14
C SER A 101 -21.58 -5.10 -44.56
N TYR A 102 -20.89 -6.20 -44.78
CA TYR A 102 -19.62 -6.12 -45.50
C TYR A 102 -19.62 -7.25 -46.51
N ASN A 103 -20.20 -6.95 -47.67
CA ASN A 103 -20.20 -7.78 -48.86
C ASN A 103 -18.78 -7.78 -49.44
N VAL A 104 -17.81 -8.25 -48.65
CA VAL A 104 -16.45 -8.54 -49.11
C VAL A 104 -16.60 -9.73 -50.05
N PRO A 105 -16.38 -9.56 -51.36
CA PRO A 105 -16.41 -10.69 -52.29
C PRO A 105 -15.43 -11.74 -51.77
N ASP A 106 -15.80 -13.03 -51.82
CA ASP A 106 -14.88 -14.13 -51.46
C ASP A 106 -13.61 -14.15 -52.34
N ASP A 107 -13.64 -13.37 -53.44
CA ASP A 107 -12.60 -13.26 -54.46
C ASP A 107 -11.80 -11.93 -54.33
N ILE A 108 -11.43 -11.48 -53.13
CA ILE A 108 -10.47 -10.36 -53.01
C ILE A 108 -9.12 -10.83 -53.57
N ASP A 109 -8.66 -10.16 -54.62
CA ASP A 109 -7.33 -10.36 -55.16
C ASP A 109 -6.30 -9.65 -54.28
N GLU A 110 -5.50 -10.44 -53.52
CA GLU A 110 -4.43 -9.92 -52.66
C GLU A 110 -3.39 -9.13 -53.46
N ASP A 111 -3.17 -9.45 -54.75
CA ASP A 111 -2.22 -8.75 -55.60
C ASP A 111 -2.72 -7.36 -56.00
N GLU A 112 -4.03 -7.21 -56.25
CA GLU A 112 -4.67 -5.91 -56.50
C GLU A 112 -4.61 -5.01 -55.25
N LEU A 113 -4.88 -5.59 -54.08
CA LEU A 113 -4.86 -4.87 -52.81
C LEU A 113 -3.45 -4.41 -52.42
N MET A 114 -2.43 -5.24 -52.66
CA MET A 114 -1.02 -4.87 -52.48
C MET A 114 -0.63 -3.73 -53.43
N GLY A 115 -1.08 -3.77 -54.68
CA GLY A 115 -0.85 -2.68 -55.64
C GLY A 115 -1.50 -1.36 -55.23
N GLU A 116 -2.74 -1.40 -54.71
CA GLU A 116 -3.39 -0.21 -54.14
C GLU A 116 -2.68 0.30 -52.88
N LEU A 117 -2.21 -0.60 -52.01
CA LEU A 117 -1.48 -0.22 -50.79
C LEU A 117 -0.15 0.49 -51.12
N ASP A 118 0.61 -0.03 -52.08
CA ASP A 118 1.84 0.61 -52.57
C ASP A 118 1.54 1.99 -53.19
N ALA A 119 0.42 2.12 -53.90
CA ALA A 119 -0.02 3.40 -54.46
C ALA A 119 -0.42 4.40 -53.36
N LEU A 120 -1.08 3.94 -52.29
CA LEU A 120 -1.45 4.78 -51.15
C LEU A 120 -0.23 5.19 -50.32
N GLU A 121 0.75 4.30 -50.13
CA GLU A 121 2.03 4.65 -49.49
C GLU A 121 2.77 5.72 -50.30
N ALA A 122 2.74 5.61 -51.64
CA ALA A 122 3.29 6.64 -52.51
C ALA A 122 2.52 7.97 -52.42
N ASP A 123 1.18 7.95 -52.29
CA ASP A 123 0.36 9.15 -52.13
C ASP A 123 0.57 9.81 -50.76
N MET A 124 0.62 9.03 -49.68
CA MET A 124 0.93 9.51 -48.32
C MET A 124 2.36 10.03 -48.19
N GLY A 125 3.34 9.37 -48.82
CA GLY A 125 4.72 9.86 -48.88
C GLY A 125 4.88 11.19 -49.65
N MET A 126 3.88 11.54 -50.48
CA MET A 126 3.77 12.85 -51.13
C MET A 126 3.01 13.87 -50.25
N GLU A 127 2.26 13.41 -49.24
CA GLU A 127 1.55 14.22 -48.22
C GLU A 127 2.34 14.42 -46.91
N ASP A 128 3.49 13.77 -46.71
CA ASP A 128 4.35 13.86 -45.51
C ASP A 128 4.83 15.30 -45.14
N GLU A 129 4.47 16.32 -45.92
CA GLU A 129 4.59 17.72 -45.51
C GLU A 129 3.46 18.22 -44.59
N ALA A 130 2.39 17.44 -44.35
CA ALA A 130 1.17 17.91 -43.68
C ALA A 130 0.71 17.10 -42.45
N GLY A 131 1.62 16.71 -41.56
CA GLY A 131 1.36 16.69 -40.11
C GLY A 131 0.60 15.49 -39.51
N VAL A 132 1.00 15.15 -38.29
CA VAL A 132 0.52 14.03 -37.48
C VAL A 132 -1.02 14.00 -37.38
N PRO A 133 -1.67 12.82 -37.55
CA PRO A 133 -3.13 12.69 -37.55
C PRO A 133 -3.82 13.31 -36.33
N SER A 134 -4.99 13.92 -36.56
CA SER A 134 -5.74 14.71 -35.56
C SER A 134 -6.04 13.98 -34.25
N TYR A 135 -6.12 12.64 -34.26
CA TYR A 135 -6.38 11.83 -33.06
C TYR A 135 -5.16 11.63 -32.15
N LEU A 136 -3.96 12.01 -32.59
CA LEU A 136 -2.74 12.02 -31.79
C LEU A 136 -2.44 13.40 -31.19
N GLN A 137 -3.35 14.36 -31.35
CA GLN A 137 -3.21 15.68 -30.73
C GLN A 137 -3.81 15.65 -29.31
N PRO A 138 -3.10 16.14 -28.28
CA PRO A 138 -3.59 16.10 -26.90
C PRO A 138 -4.78 17.07 -26.70
N ASP A 139 -5.89 16.52 -26.20
CA ASP A 139 -7.21 17.17 -26.07
C ASP A 139 -7.23 18.39 -25.13
N LYS A 140 -8.03 19.39 -25.50
CA LYS A 140 -8.34 20.59 -24.72
C LYS A 140 -9.77 20.40 -24.18
N GLU A 141 -9.92 19.91 -22.96
CA GLU A 141 -11.27 19.62 -22.41
C GLU A 141 -12.08 20.91 -22.14
N PRO A 142 -13.40 20.93 -22.45
CA PRO A 142 -14.29 22.03 -22.11
C PRO A 142 -14.87 21.89 -20.68
N ASP A 143 -14.98 23.01 -19.98
CA ASP A 143 -15.43 23.12 -18.57
C ASP A 143 -16.94 22.84 -18.43
N LEU A 144 -17.26 21.66 -17.88
CA LEU A 144 -18.62 21.12 -17.72
C LEU A 144 -19.39 21.70 -16.51
N ASP A 145 -18.72 22.48 -15.65
CA ASP A 145 -19.32 22.99 -14.42
C ASP A 145 -20.35 24.12 -14.64
N ALA A 146 -20.34 24.77 -15.81
CA ALA A 146 -21.23 25.89 -16.13
C ALA A 146 -22.65 25.47 -16.57
N GLU A 147 -22.87 24.23 -17.00
CA GLU A 147 -24.15 23.81 -17.62
C GLU A 147 -25.18 23.25 -16.62
N LEU A 148 -24.77 22.82 -15.43
CA LEU A 148 -25.68 22.26 -14.41
C LEU A 148 -26.10 23.29 -13.37
N ASN A 149 -27.11 24.09 -13.71
CA ASN A 149 -27.71 25.10 -12.81
C ASN A 149 -28.65 24.43 -11.77
N LEU A 150 -28.09 23.77 -10.76
CA LEU A 150 -28.82 23.07 -9.69
C LEU A 150 -29.22 24.01 -8.52
N PRO A 151 -30.43 23.90 -7.95
CA PRO A 151 -30.88 24.76 -6.86
C PRO A 151 -30.16 24.46 -5.53
N THR A 152 -29.90 25.51 -4.74
CA THR A 152 -29.19 25.42 -3.46
C THR A 152 -30.07 24.78 -2.37
N ALA A 153 -29.52 23.77 -1.67
CA ALA A 153 -30.22 23.04 -0.62
C ALA A 153 -30.56 23.92 0.62
N PRO A 154 -31.67 23.66 1.33
CA PRO A 154 -32.17 24.54 2.39
C PRO A 154 -31.29 24.45 3.64
N SER A 155 -30.76 25.60 4.07
CA SER A 155 -29.92 25.72 5.26
C SER A 155 -30.79 25.88 6.51
N GLY A 156 -30.83 24.85 7.37
CA GLY A 156 -31.36 24.97 8.73
C GLY A 156 -30.37 25.74 9.61
N HIS A 157 -30.83 26.83 10.23
CA HIS A 157 -30.02 27.66 11.13
C HIS A 157 -29.44 26.86 12.30
N ALA A 158 -28.11 26.74 12.34
CA ALA A 158 -27.34 26.74 13.58
C ALA A 158 -26.24 27.81 13.42
N SER A 159 -26.50 29.00 13.93
CA SER A 159 -25.51 30.06 14.07
C SER A 159 -24.44 29.60 15.06
N ALA A 160 -23.32 29.09 14.54
CA ALA A 160 -22.09 28.93 15.30
C ALA A 160 -21.16 30.11 14.97
N GLN A 161 -21.29 31.11 15.82
CA GLN A 161 -20.48 32.31 15.93
C GLN A 161 -18.98 31.95 15.94
N HIS A 162 -18.24 32.51 14.97
CA HIS A 162 -16.79 32.67 15.02
C HIS A 162 -16.43 33.47 16.28
N ASP A 163 -15.86 32.81 17.29
CA ASP A 163 -14.73 33.32 18.09
C ASP A 163 -14.41 32.35 19.24
N ARG A 164 -13.38 31.52 19.08
CA ARG A 164 -12.62 30.97 20.21
C ARG A 164 -11.15 30.79 19.78
N PRO A 165 -10.17 31.33 20.52
CA PRO A 165 -8.76 31.11 20.24
C PRO A 165 -8.45 29.65 20.57
N GLN A 166 -8.06 28.87 19.57
CA GLN A 166 -7.54 27.53 19.77
C GLN A 166 -6.16 27.68 20.42
N ALA A 167 -6.02 27.27 21.68
CA ALA A 167 -4.71 27.21 22.32
C ALA A 167 -3.91 26.08 21.66
N GLU A 168 -2.93 26.46 20.86
CA GLU A 168 -1.92 25.58 20.28
C GLU A 168 -0.82 25.33 21.33
N ASP A 169 -0.36 24.09 21.47
CA ASP A 169 0.79 23.78 22.34
C ASP A 169 2.12 24.21 21.68
N GLU A 170 3.26 24.18 22.38
CA GLU A 170 4.59 24.65 21.89
C GLU A 170 5.10 23.94 20.61
N LEU A 171 4.39 22.94 20.10
CA LEU A 171 4.65 22.26 18.82
C LEU A 171 3.57 22.50 17.75
N GLY A 172 2.66 23.46 17.92
CA GLY A 172 1.72 23.91 16.88
C GLY A 172 0.60 22.94 16.53
N LEU A 173 0.24 22.03 17.44
CA LEU A 173 -0.86 21.07 17.26
C LEU A 173 -2.04 21.41 18.18
N PRO A 174 -3.28 21.15 17.75
CA PRO A 174 -4.47 21.43 18.56
C PRO A 174 -4.52 20.53 19.80
N SER A 175 -4.56 21.13 21.00
CA SER A 175 -4.58 20.37 22.25
C SER A 175 -5.88 19.58 22.40
N VAL A 176 -5.78 18.28 22.72
CA VAL A 176 -6.96 17.46 23.07
C VAL A 176 -7.33 17.66 24.55
N PRO A 177 -8.63 17.74 24.89
CA PRO A 177 -9.07 17.99 26.25
C PRO A 177 -8.73 16.82 27.17
N GLN A 178 -7.99 17.08 28.25
CA GLN A 178 -7.69 16.11 29.30
C GLN A 178 -8.96 15.74 30.07
N ALA A 179 -9.41 14.49 29.97
CA ALA A 179 -10.50 13.97 30.78
C ALA A 179 -10.05 13.84 32.24
N SER A 180 -10.59 14.67 33.13
CA SER A 180 -10.43 14.51 34.59
C SER A 180 -11.19 13.28 35.05
N ILE A 181 -10.48 12.21 35.40
CA ILE A 181 -11.03 11.11 36.21
C ILE A 181 -11.16 11.66 37.64
N ARG A 182 -12.40 11.96 38.07
CA ARG A 182 -12.74 12.21 39.48
C ARG A 182 -13.18 10.88 40.11
N GLY A 183 -12.82 10.73 41.39
CA GLY A 183 -12.93 9.51 42.19
C GLY A 183 -14.33 9.13 42.62
#